data_AF-A0A4R4XIB9-F1
#
_entry.id   AF-A0A4R4XIB9-F1
#
_cell.length_a   1.000
_cell.length_b   1.000
_cell.length_c   1.000
_cell.angle_alpha   90.00
_cell.angle_beta   90.00
_cell.angle_gamma   90.00
#
_symmetry.space_group_name_H-M   'P 1'
#
loop_
_entity.id
_entity.type
_entity.pdbx_description
1 polymer ?
#
loop_
_entity_poly.entity_id
_entity_poly.type
_entity_poly.pdbx_seq_one_letter_code
_entity_poly.pdbx_strand_id
1 'polypeptide(L)'
;MAAWKGRGDDQRLWWCQDGGSRRDQELVSSGAASSSHGPALAMFQNNVVAAFTGYRGPTDDPRIFMASFDRQSMVWAGPEPVKNGTFLTSHSPALAVHKRSRKLAWKGWKDDQRLWLSSYDGSTWTEQQESPGQEFLTNHGPSLGVQKDEPFLVWLRPDGQKVLCASSGNGAAWSTPKPLAVSTKHVPGVGTTA
;
A
#
# COMPACT_ATOMS: atom_id res chain seq x y z
N MET A 1 6.69 -6.67 -12.80
CA MET A 1 6.47 -5.21 -12.86
C MET A 1 7.06 -4.60 -11.61
N ALA A 2 7.67 -3.42 -11.74
CA ALA A 2 8.03 -2.57 -10.62
C ALA A 2 7.47 -1.16 -10.85
N ALA A 3 7.26 -0.41 -9.78
CA ALA A 3 6.86 0.99 -9.84
C ALA A 3 7.58 1.80 -8.76
N TRP A 4 7.87 3.07 -9.04
CA TRP A 4 8.66 3.93 -8.16
C TRP A 4 8.29 5.41 -8.33
N LYS A 5 8.61 6.20 -7.32
CA LYS A 5 8.60 7.67 -7.38
C LYS A 5 9.81 8.16 -8.19
N GLY A 6 9.63 9.21 -9.00
CA GLY A 6 10.70 9.90 -9.70
C GLY A 6 11.83 10.42 -8.81
N ARG A 7 12.97 10.71 -9.43
CA ARG A 7 14.17 11.17 -8.70
C ARG A 7 14.04 12.63 -8.26
N GLY A 8 14.47 12.92 -7.04
CA GLY A 8 14.50 14.28 -6.50
C GLY A 8 13.10 14.89 -6.45
N ASP A 9 12.94 16.05 -7.07
CA ASP A 9 11.67 16.78 -7.11
C ASP A 9 10.67 16.23 -8.13
N ASP A 10 11.02 15.17 -8.88
CA ASP A 10 10.02 14.47 -9.70
C ASP A 10 9.10 13.63 -8.81
N GLN A 11 7.87 14.07 -8.72
CA GLN A 11 6.83 13.46 -7.89
C GLN A 11 5.97 12.49 -8.67
N ARG A 12 6.19 12.35 -9.99
CA ARG A 12 5.43 11.41 -10.81
C ARG A 12 5.83 9.97 -10.48
N LEU A 13 4.88 9.08 -10.66
CA LEU A 13 5.10 7.65 -10.55
C LEU A 13 5.48 7.06 -11.90
N TRP A 14 6.49 6.20 -11.86
CA TRP A 14 7.06 5.50 -12.98
C TRP A 14 6.89 4.01 -12.79
N TRP A 15 6.91 3.26 -13.88
CA TRP A 15 6.84 1.81 -13.84
C TRP A 15 7.68 1.17 -14.95
N CYS A 16 8.02 -0.10 -14.73
CA CYS A 16 8.65 -0.97 -15.72
C CYS A 16 8.01 -2.36 -15.68
N GLN A 17 8.16 -3.09 -16.77
CA GLN A 17 7.97 -4.53 -16.73
C GLN A 17 9.05 -5.25 -17.52
N ASP A 18 9.44 -6.39 -16.98
CA ASP A 18 10.22 -7.40 -17.67
C ASP A 18 9.30 -8.57 -18.04
N GLY A 19 9.62 -9.29 -19.12
CA GLY A 19 8.80 -10.37 -19.70
C GLY A 19 8.40 -10.14 -21.16
N GLY A 20 7.28 -10.73 -21.60
CA GLY A 20 6.89 -10.88 -23.01
C GLY A 20 6.86 -9.60 -23.87
N SER A 21 6.71 -8.42 -23.26
CA SER A 21 6.98 -7.13 -23.91
C SER A 21 7.65 -6.20 -22.91
N ARG A 22 8.97 -6.10 -22.98
CA ARG A 22 9.77 -5.28 -22.06
C ARG A 22 9.38 -3.80 -22.16
N ARG A 23 9.32 -3.14 -21.01
CA ARG A 23 9.17 -1.69 -20.85
C ARG A 23 10.16 -1.22 -19.81
N ASP A 24 11.07 -0.32 -20.20
CA ASP A 24 12.13 0.13 -19.31
C ASP A 24 11.64 1.16 -18.30
N GLN A 25 11.07 2.26 -18.76
CA GLN A 25 10.51 3.28 -17.87
C GLN A 25 9.41 4.05 -18.57
N GLU A 26 8.19 3.94 -18.04
CA GLU A 26 7.01 4.67 -18.49
C GLU A 26 6.32 5.36 -17.31
N LEU A 27 5.55 6.42 -17.61
CA LEU A 27 4.74 7.09 -16.61
C LEU A 27 3.49 6.29 -16.28
N VAL A 28 3.16 6.18 -14.99
CA VAL A 28 1.87 5.64 -14.54
C VAL A 28 0.78 6.65 -14.92
N SER A 29 -0.30 6.16 -15.53
CA SER A 29 -1.45 6.98 -15.96
C SER A 29 -1.05 8.23 -16.77
N SER A 30 -0.11 8.09 -17.70
CA SER A 30 0.39 9.18 -18.54
C SER A 30 0.88 10.41 -17.75
N GLY A 31 1.34 10.20 -16.51
CA GLY A 31 1.88 11.22 -15.62
C GLY A 31 0.88 11.83 -14.65
N ALA A 32 -0.38 11.39 -14.66
CA ALA A 32 -1.39 11.84 -13.70
C ALA A 32 -1.18 11.29 -12.29
N ALA A 33 -0.43 10.19 -12.15
CA ALA A 33 -0.10 9.61 -10.85
C ALA A 33 1.16 10.25 -10.26
N SER A 34 1.02 10.84 -9.06
CA SER A 34 2.11 11.49 -8.34
C SER A 34 2.05 11.22 -6.83
N SER A 35 3.23 11.09 -6.20
CA SER A 35 3.41 10.84 -4.78
C SER A 35 4.77 11.31 -4.28
N SER A 36 4.84 11.72 -3.01
CA SER A 36 6.08 11.93 -2.26
C SER A 36 6.74 10.63 -1.79
N HIS A 37 6.08 9.49 -1.97
CA HIS A 37 6.59 8.18 -1.59
C HIS A 37 6.46 7.15 -2.71
N GLY A 38 7.08 5.97 -2.54
CA GLY A 38 6.89 4.85 -3.47
C GLY A 38 5.48 4.25 -3.37
N PRO A 39 4.91 3.75 -4.49
CA PRO A 39 3.62 3.07 -4.48
C PRO A 39 3.73 1.64 -3.94
N ALA A 40 2.64 1.13 -3.37
CA ALA A 40 2.46 -0.31 -3.14
C ALA A 40 1.77 -0.95 -4.35
N LEU A 41 2.23 -2.13 -4.76
CA LEU A 41 1.68 -2.90 -5.87
C LEU A 41 1.08 -4.22 -5.39
N ALA A 42 -0.03 -4.63 -5.98
CA ALA A 42 -0.56 -5.99 -5.83
C ALA A 42 -1.10 -6.53 -7.16
N MET A 43 -0.94 -7.84 -7.37
CA MET A 43 -1.53 -8.55 -8.51
C MET A 43 -2.97 -8.94 -8.19
N PHE A 44 -3.91 -8.60 -9.07
CA PHE A 44 -5.29 -9.03 -9.01
C PHE A 44 -5.71 -9.63 -10.35
N GLN A 45 -5.88 -10.95 -10.40
CA GLN A 45 -6.14 -11.67 -11.67
C GLN A 45 -5.07 -11.34 -12.72
N ASN A 46 -5.46 -10.76 -13.87
CA ASN A 46 -4.53 -10.32 -14.90
C ASN A 46 -4.13 -8.83 -14.80
N ASN A 47 -4.53 -8.14 -13.74
CA ASN A 47 -4.27 -6.71 -13.55
C ASN A 47 -3.26 -6.48 -12.42
N VAL A 48 -2.53 -5.37 -12.49
CA VAL A 48 -1.78 -4.83 -11.37
C VAL A 48 -2.57 -3.67 -10.79
N VAL A 49 -2.69 -3.60 -9.47
CA VAL A 49 -3.22 -2.44 -8.77
C VAL A 49 -2.10 -1.75 -8.03
N ALA A 50 -2.06 -0.42 -8.09
CA ALA A 50 -1.14 0.43 -7.36
C ALA A 50 -1.92 1.28 -6.35
N ALA A 51 -1.46 1.34 -5.11
CA ALA A 51 -1.94 2.30 -4.10
C ALA A 51 -0.82 3.25 -3.68
N PHE A 52 -1.13 4.53 -3.55
CA PHE A 52 -0.14 5.55 -3.22
C PHE A 52 -0.80 6.79 -2.60
N THR A 53 -0.02 7.54 -1.82
CA THR A 53 -0.42 8.86 -1.30
C THR A 53 -0.35 9.89 -2.42
N GLY A 54 -1.34 10.76 -2.54
CA GLY A 54 -1.35 11.79 -3.56
C GLY A 54 -0.25 12.84 -3.37
N TYR A 55 0.04 13.57 -4.44
CA TYR A 55 0.88 14.75 -4.39
C TYR A 55 0.33 15.83 -5.33
N ARG A 56 0.13 17.04 -4.81
CA ARG A 56 -0.40 18.18 -5.58
C ARG A 56 0.47 19.43 -5.39
N GLY A 57 1.68 19.40 -5.95
CA GLY A 57 2.58 20.57 -5.95
C GLY A 57 3.13 20.88 -4.55
N PRO A 58 3.23 22.16 -4.11
CA PRO A 58 3.95 22.52 -2.88
C PRO A 58 3.35 21.96 -1.59
N THR A 59 2.20 21.29 -1.65
CA THR A 59 1.54 20.63 -0.53
C THR A 59 1.25 19.17 -0.85
N ASP A 60 1.58 18.27 0.07
CA ASP A 60 1.15 16.87 0.01
C ASP A 60 -0.38 16.77 -0.04
N ASP A 61 -0.89 15.84 -0.85
CA ASP A 61 -2.30 15.47 -0.85
C ASP A 61 -2.47 14.23 0.04
N PRO A 62 -3.13 14.35 1.21
CA PRO A 62 -3.27 13.24 2.15
C PRO A 62 -3.92 11.99 1.60
N ARG A 63 -4.71 12.14 0.54
CA ARG A 63 -5.62 11.10 0.10
C ARG A 63 -4.83 9.92 -0.43
N ILE A 64 -5.33 8.73 -0.16
CA ILE A 64 -4.84 7.51 -0.80
C ILE A 64 -5.53 7.40 -2.17
N PHE A 65 -4.73 7.20 -3.21
CA PHE A 65 -5.17 6.97 -4.57
C PHE A 65 -4.93 5.53 -4.99
N MET A 66 -5.71 5.06 -5.95
CA MET A 66 -5.47 3.82 -6.67
C MET A 66 -5.43 4.02 -8.17
N ALA A 67 -4.51 3.31 -8.81
CA ALA A 67 -4.46 3.13 -10.25
C ALA A 67 -4.44 1.63 -10.56
N SER A 68 -4.90 1.25 -11.75
CA SER A 68 -4.90 -0.15 -12.20
C SER A 68 -4.29 -0.27 -13.58
N PHE A 69 -3.39 -1.23 -13.75
CA PHE A 69 -2.80 -1.58 -15.03
C PHE A 69 -3.44 -2.85 -15.56
N ASP A 70 -4.01 -2.76 -16.75
CA ASP A 70 -4.45 -3.92 -17.51
C ASP A 70 -3.27 -4.46 -18.32
N ARG A 71 -2.84 -5.68 -18.00
CA ARG A 71 -1.68 -6.34 -18.66
C ARG A 71 -2.00 -6.83 -20.06
N GLN A 72 -3.26 -6.89 -20.47
CA GLN A 72 -3.66 -7.24 -21.82
C GLN A 72 -3.61 -6.02 -22.75
N SER A 73 -4.24 -4.92 -22.36
CA SER A 73 -4.21 -3.67 -23.14
C SER A 73 -2.93 -2.86 -22.95
N MET A 74 -2.15 -3.15 -21.92
CA MET A 74 -0.93 -2.42 -21.54
C MET A 74 -1.20 -0.95 -21.17
N VAL A 75 -2.34 -0.67 -20.53
CA VAL A 75 -2.78 0.68 -20.18
C VAL A 75 -3.08 0.81 -18.68
N TRP A 76 -2.70 1.94 -18.10
CA TRP A 76 -3.10 2.36 -16.76
C TRP A 76 -4.42 3.13 -16.79
N ALA A 77 -5.33 2.80 -15.87
CA ALA A 77 -6.53 3.57 -15.56
C ALA A 77 -6.40 4.28 -14.20
N GLY A 78 -7.12 5.39 -14.04
CA GLY A 78 -7.03 6.28 -12.87
C GLY A 78 -5.85 7.29 -12.97
N PRO A 79 -5.40 7.90 -11.86
CA PRO A 79 -5.70 7.50 -10.49
C PRO A 79 -7.00 8.08 -9.91
N GLU A 80 -7.68 7.27 -9.11
CA GLU A 80 -8.91 7.66 -8.40
C GLU A 80 -8.69 7.64 -6.88
N PRO A 81 -9.27 8.58 -6.12
CA PRO A 81 -9.16 8.58 -4.67
C PRO A 81 -9.94 7.41 -4.07
N VAL A 82 -9.30 6.68 -3.15
CA VAL A 82 -9.95 5.58 -2.41
C VAL A 82 -11.05 6.15 -1.53
N LYS A 83 -12.22 5.50 -1.53
CA LYS A 83 -13.39 5.87 -0.70
C LYS A 83 -13.73 7.36 -0.84
N ASN A 84 -13.79 7.88 -2.07
CA ASN A 84 -14.06 9.30 -2.35
C ASN A 84 -13.10 10.27 -1.64
N GLY A 85 -11.90 9.82 -1.29
CA GLY A 85 -10.86 10.63 -0.67
C GLY A 85 -10.96 10.78 0.85
N THR A 86 -11.72 9.94 1.55
CA THR A 86 -11.81 10.00 3.01
C THR A 86 -10.63 9.33 3.72
N PHE A 87 -9.89 8.45 3.05
CA PHE A 87 -8.71 7.80 3.63
C PHE A 87 -7.48 8.67 3.45
N LEU A 88 -6.89 9.08 4.58
CA LEU A 88 -5.78 10.02 4.63
C LEU A 88 -4.54 9.37 5.26
N THR A 89 -3.39 9.59 4.65
CA THR A 89 -2.11 9.06 5.13
C THR A 89 -0.96 10.02 4.83
N SER A 90 0.04 10.03 5.72
CA SER A 90 1.27 10.81 5.54
C SER A 90 2.45 9.99 4.99
N HIS A 91 2.24 8.70 4.74
CA HIS A 91 3.28 7.75 4.34
C HIS A 91 2.76 6.83 3.23
N SER A 92 3.65 6.04 2.61
CA SER A 92 3.20 4.99 1.68
C SER A 92 2.17 4.06 2.34
N PRO A 93 1.00 3.84 1.70
CA PRO A 93 0.11 2.76 2.10
C PRO A 93 0.72 1.40 1.71
N ALA A 94 0.16 0.33 2.28
CA ALA A 94 0.44 -1.05 1.87
C ALA A 94 -0.81 -1.69 1.28
N LEU A 95 -0.64 -2.50 0.24
CA LEU A 95 -1.71 -3.10 -0.53
C LEU A 95 -1.42 -4.58 -0.76
N ALA A 96 -2.41 -5.44 -0.52
CA ALA A 96 -2.35 -6.84 -0.92
C ALA A 96 -3.71 -7.31 -1.45
N VAL A 97 -3.69 -8.42 -2.18
CA VAL A 97 -4.90 -9.13 -2.61
C VAL A 97 -4.98 -10.43 -1.84
N HIS A 98 -6.07 -10.61 -1.12
CA HIS A 98 -6.40 -11.86 -0.42
C HIS A 98 -7.69 -12.41 -0.99
N LYS A 99 -7.62 -13.62 -1.57
CA LYS A 99 -8.72 -14.23 -2.33
C LYS A 99 -9.18 -13.32 -3.45
N ARG A 100 -10.35 -12.67 -3.30
CA ARG A 100 -10.92 -11.71 -4.26
C ARG A 100 -11.01 -10.29 -3.69
N SER A 101 -10.51 -10.07 -2.48
CA SER A 101 -10.59 -8.78 -1.80
C SER A 101 -9.24 -8.08 -1.80
N ARG A 102 -9.26 -6.76 -1.99
CA ARG A 102 -8.07 -5.92 -1.81
C ARG A 102 -8.02 -5.47 -0.36
N LYS A 103 -6.86 -5.62 0.28
CA LYS A 103 -6.60 -5.22 1.66
C LYS A 103 -5.66 -4.02 1.62
N LEU A 104 -6.04 -2.95 2.30
CA LEU A 104 -5.26 -1.72 2.40
C LEU A 104 -4.91 -1.49 3.87
N ALA A 105 -3.65 -1.17 4.13
CA ALA A 105 -3.18 -0.75 5.44
C ALA A 105 -2.39 0.55 5.32
N TRP A 106 -2.56 1.49 6.24
CA TRP A 106 -1.86 2.78 6.19
C TRP A 106 -1.69 3.41 7.57
N LYS A 107 -0.66 4.24 7.70
CA LYS A 107 -0.51 5.12 8.86
C LYS A 107 -1.46 6.31 8.73
N GLY A 108 -2.07 6.77 9.81
CA GLY A 108 -2.84 8.01 9.83
C GLY A 108 -2.05 9.26 9.35
N TRP A 109 -2.79 10.32 9.02
CA TRP A 109 -2.22 11.60 8.60
C TRP A 109 -1.59 12.36 9.77
N LYS A 110 -0.45 13.04 9.50
CA LYS A 110 0.33 13.80 10.50
C LYS A 110 0.66 12.95 11.74
N ASP A 111 0.32 13.42 12.93
CA ASP A 111 0.66 12.83 14.22
C ASP A 111 -0.21 11.61 14.57
N ASP A 112 -1.19 11.27 13.73
CA ASP A 112 -1.95 10.04 13.91
C ASP A 112 -1.05 8.83 13.61
N GLN A 113 -0.57 8.19 14.68
CA GLN A 113 0.27 7.01 14.64
C GLN A 113 -0.53 5.73 14.43
N ARG A 114 -1.86 5.78 14.44
CA ARG A 114 -2.67 4.57 14.29
C ARG A 114 -2.47 3.94 12.93
N LEU A 115 -2.44 2.61 12.95
CA LEU A 115 -2.43 1.78 11.77
C LEU A 115 -3.88 1.47 11.38
N TRP A 116 -4.30 2.02 10.26
CA TRP A 116 -5.65 1.87 9.74
C TRP A 116 -5.72 0.75 8.72
N LEU A 117 -6.89 0.10 8.66
CA LEU A 117 -7.16 -1.02 7.77
C LEU A 117 -8.49 -0.81 7.03
N SER A 118 -8.55 -1.26 5.78
CA SER A 118 -9.80 -1.35 5.03
C SER A 118 -9.75 -2.48 4.00
N SER A 119 -10.93 -3.00 3.65
CA SER A 119 -11.10 -4.08 2.68
C SER A 119 -12.02 -3.65 1.55
N TYR A 120 -11.65 -4.01 0.32
CA TYR A 120 -12.49 -3.88 -0.87
C TYR A 120 -13.10 -5.22 -1.24
N ASP A 121 -14.42 -5.28 -1.38
CA ASP A 121 -15.17 -6.51 -1.67
C ASP A 121 -15.36 -6.80 -3.17
N GLY A 122 -14.94 -5.89 -4.05
CA GLY A 122 -15.21 -5.94 -5.49
C GLY A 122 -16.07 -4.77 -5.98
N SER A 123 -16.75 -4.09 -5.05
CA SER A 123 -17.62 -2.95 -5.33
C SER A 123 -17.27 -1.75 -4.45
N THR A 124 -17.11 -1.96 -3.15
CA THR A 124 -16.92 -0.87 -2.17
C THR A 124 -15.81 -1.16 -1.17
N TRP A 125 -15.25 -0.09 -0.62
CA TRP A 125 -14.35 -0.14 0.53
C TRP A 125 -15.17 -0.07 1.81
N THR A 126 -14.87 -0.95 2.77
CA THR A 126 -15.34 -0.83 4.16
C THR A 126 -14.87 0.50 4.75
N GLU A 127 -15.54 1.01 5.77
CA GLU A 127 -14.97 2.11 6.57
C GLU A 127 -13.59 1.73 7.11
N GLN A 128 -12.77 2.76 7.38
CA GLN A 128 -11.49 2.52 8.04
C GLN A 128 -11.74 1.93 9.43
N GLN A 129 -11.13 0.79 9.69
CA GLN A 129 -11.22 0.11 10.98
C GLN A 129 -10.02 0.55 11.82
N GLU A 130 -10.30 1.06 13.02
CA GLU A 130 -9.24 1.26 14.00
C GLU A 130 -8.71 -0.11 14.39
N SER A 131 -7.40 -0.27 14.28
CA SER A 131 -6.72 -1.49 14.68
C SER A 131 -6.93 -1.80 16.17
N PRO A 132 -7.07 -3.08 16.56
CA PRO A 132 -7.43 -3.43 17.93
C PRO A 132 -6.26 -3.16 18.90
N GLY A 133 -6.39 -2.10 19.71
CA GLY A 133 -5.53 -1.83 20.86
C GLY A 133 -4.26 -1.01 20.57
N GLN A 134 -3.50 -0.74 21.64
CA GLN A 134 -2.37 0.21 21.65
C GLN A 134 -1.10 -0.26 20.88
N GLU A 135 -1.09 -1.49 20.36
CA GLU A 135 0.11 -2.06 19.72
C GLU A 135 0.17 -1.83 18.19
N PHE A 136 -0.93 -1.41 17.58
CA PHE A 136 -1.02 -1.11 16.17
C PHE A 136 -0.75 0.38 15.90
N LEU A 137 0.40 0.83 16.38
CA LEU A 137 0.91 2.19 16.17
C LEU A 137 2.19 2.14 15.35
N THR A 138 2.39 3.13 14.49
CA THR A 138 3.58 3.28 13.64
C THR A 138 3.85 4.76 13.34
N ASN A 139 5.13 5.11 13.16
CA ASN A 139 5.55 6.39 12.58
C ASN A 139 5.92 6.27 11.09
N HIS A 140 5.76 5.08 10.51
CA HIS A 140 6.17 4.74 9.15
C HIS A 140 5.04 4.07 8.37
N GLY A 141 5.18 4.01 7.05
CA GLY A 141 4.31 3.20 6.20
C GLY A 141 4.44 1.70 6.55
N PRO A 142 3.32 0.96 6.66
CA PRO A 142 3.34 -0.47 6.94
C PRO A 142 3.76 -1.29 5.70
N SER A 143 3.86 -2.60 5.87
CA SER A 143 3.95 -3.58 4.78
C SER A 143 2.89 -4.66 4.95
N LEU A 144 2.25 -5.07 3.85
CA LEU A 144 1.10 -5.98 3.85
C LEU A 144 1.29 -7.01 2.73
N GLY A 145 1.15 -8.28 3.09
CA GLY A 145 1.35 -9.41 2.19
C GLY A 145 0.36 -10.53 2.48
N VAL A 146 0.41 -11.58 1.66
CA VAL A 146 -0.38 -12.79 1.83
C VAL A 146 0.54 -13.98 1.67
N GLN A 147 0.49 -14.90 2.62
CA GLN A 147 1.24 -16.15 2.61
C GLN A 147 0.30 -17.29 2.98
N LYS A 148 0.27 -18.37 2.18
CA LYS A 148 -0.60 -19.54 2.42
C LYS A 148 -2.07 -19.18 2.64
N ASP A 149 -2.58 -18.26 1.82
CA ASP A 149 -3.94 -17.72 1.90
C ASP A 149 -4.27 -17.01 3.23
N GLU A 150 -3.24 -16.52 3.93
CA GLU A 150 -3.36 -15.70 5.13
C GLU A 150 -2.68 -14.34 4.94
N PRO A 151 -3.43 -13.22 5.00
CA PRO A 151 -2.83 -11.90 5.02
C PRO A 151 -2.05 -11.67 6.31
N PHE A 152 -0.90 -11.03 6.18
CA PHE A 152 -0.05 -10.62 7.29
C PHE A 152 0.44 -9.19 7.11
N LEU A 153 0.46 -8.46 8.21
CA LEU A 153 0.82 -7.06 8.30
C LEU A 153 2.12 -6.96 9.11
N VAL A 154 3.04 -6.13 8.66
CA VAL A 154 4.32 -5.87 9.32
C VAL A 154 4.49 -4.36 9.45
N TRP A 155 4.84 -3.90 10.65
CA TRP A 155 5.06 -2.47 10.92
C TRP A 155 6.13 -2.25 11.96
N LEU A 156 6.73 -1.06 11.94
CA LEU A 156 7.70 -0.62 12.94
C LEU A 156 6.97 0.15 14.03
N ARG A 157 7.25 -0.16 15.29
CA ARG A 157 6.68 0.59 16.41
C ARG A 157 7.10 2.07 16.35
N PRO A 158 6.33 2.99 16.98
CA PRO A 158 6.65 4.41 16.96
C PRO A 158 8.03 4.74 17.57
N ASP A 159 8.49 3.93 18.53
CA ASP A 159 9.82 4.04 19.16
C ASP A 159 10.98 3.54 18.27
N GLY A 160 10.69 2.92 17.13
CA GLY A 160 11.68 2.37 16.21
C GLY A 160 12.43 1.14 16.74
N GLN A 161 12.06 0.58 17.90
CA GLN A 161 12.82 -0.48 18.55
C GLN A 161 12.41 -1.88 18.13
N LYS A 162 11.14 -2.06 17.72
CA LYS A 162 10.59 -3.38 17.39
C LYS A 162 9.79 -3.32 16.10
N VAL A 163 10.04 -4.29 15.24
CA VAL A 163 9.14 -4.64 14.14
C VAL A 163 8.11 -5.62 14.70
N LEU A 164 6.84 -5.35 14.47
CA LEU A 164 5.73 -6.21 14.85
C LEU A 164 5.12 -6.86 13.61
N CYS A 165 4.55 -8.05 13.78
CA CYS A 165 3.72 -8.70 12.79
C CYS A 165 2.38 -9.16 13.38
N ALA A 166 1.33 -9.12 12.57
CA ALA A 166 0.04 -9.73 12.87
C ALA A 166 -0.47 -10.44 11.61
N SER A 167 -1.20 -11.53 11.79
CA SER A 167 -1.82 -12.29 10.70
C SER A 167 -3.33 -12.32 10.86
N SER A 168 -4.06 -12.64 9.80
CA SER A 168 -5.52 -12.70 9.82
C SER A 168 -6.05 -13.80 8.92
N GLY A 169 -6.56 -14.89 9.49
CA GLY A 169 -7.12 -16.00 8.71
C GLY A 169 -8.35 -15.62 7.86
N ASN A 170 -9.07 -14.56 8.21
CA ASN A 170 -10.23 -14.06 7.46
C ASN A 170 -10.01 -12.67 6.84
N GLY A 171 -8.83 -12.07 7.03
CA GLY A 171 -8.51 -10.72 6.59
C GLY A 171 -9.33 -9.59 7.23
N ALA A 172 -10.05 -9.86 8.32
CA ALA A 172 -10.87 -8.88 9.04
C ALA A 172 -10.45 -8.79 10.52
N ALA A 173 -10.33 -9.92 11.19
CA ALA A 173 -9.84 -10.01 12.57
C ALA A 173 -8.34 -10.33 12.57
N TRP A 174 -7.54 -9.44 13.13
CA TRP A 174 -6.08 -9.58 13.19
C TRP A 174 -5.65 -10.18 14.53
N SER A 175 -4.62 -11.03 14.49
CA SER A 175 -4.01 -11.60 15.69
C SER A 175 -3.40 -10.52 16.58
N THR A 176 -3.16 -10.84 17.84
CA THR A 176 -2.27 -10.03 18.70
C THR A 176 -0.91 -9.85 18.02
N PRO A 177 -0.37 -8.62 17.96
CA PRO A 177 0.94 -8.37 17.37
C PRO A 177 2.06 -9.16 18.06
N LYS A 178 3.00 -9.67 17.27
CA LYS A 178 4.19 -10.40 17.76
C LYS A 178 5.46 -9.68 17.31
N PRO A 179 6.47 -9.50 18.18
CA PRO A 179 7.73 -8.93 17.78
C PRO A 179 8.53 -9.88 16.90
N LEU A 180 9.11 -9.34 15.83
CA LEU A 180 10.10 -10.03 15.00
C LEU A 180 11.50 -9.76 15.55
N ALA A 181 12.34 -10.81 15.62
CA ALA A 181 13.74 -10.68 15.99
C ALA A 181 14.57 -10.14 14.82
N VAL A 182 14.40 -8.86 14.50
CA VAL A 182 15.10 -8.16 13.42
C VAL A 182 15.65 -6.81 13.92
N SER A 183 16.82 -6.41 13.41
CA SER A 183 17.40 -5.08 13.66
C SER A 183 17.28 -4.25 12.39
N THR A 184 16.28 -3.36 12.34
CA THR A 184 16.07 -2.44 11.20
C THR A 184 15.41 -1.16 11.68
N LYS A 185 15.70 -0.04 10.98
CA LYS A 185 15.03 1.26 11.15
C LYS A 185 13.91 1.50 10.14
N HIS A 186 13.71 0.57 9.20
CA HIS A 186 12.69 0.62 8.17
C HIS A 186 11.81 -0.63 8.24
N VAL A 187 10.55 -0.48 7.86
CA VAL A 187 9.64 -1.63 7.75
C VAL A 187 10.13 -2.54 6.61
N PRO A 188 10.35 -3.84 6.85
CA PRO A 188 10.71 -4.78 5.80
C PRO A 188 9.63 -4.86 4.72
N GLY A 189 10.03 -5.00 3.46
CA GLY A 189 9.10 -5.35 2.38
C GLY A 189 8.61 -6.79 2.54
N VAL A 190 7.34 -7.03 2.30
CA VAL A 190 6.75 -8.38 2.31
C VAL A 190 6.33 -8.79 0.91
N GLY A 191 6.66 -10.03 0.55
CA GLY A 191 6.27 -10.63 -0.72
C GLY A 191 5.01 -11.47 -0.57
N THR A 192 4.19 -11.51 -1.62
CA THR A 192 3.13 -12.52 -1.76
C THR A 192 3.70 -13.74 -2.47
N THR A 193 3.64 -14.91 -1.84
CA THR A 193 3.95 -16.19 -2.50
C THR A 193 2.64 -16.95 -2.72
N ALA A 194 2.40 -17.37 -3.96
CA ALA A 194 1.31 -18.30 -4.30
C ALA A 194 1.52 -19.67 -3.63
#